data_AF-A0A524GMS6-F1
#
_entry.id   AF-A0A524GMS6-F1
#
_cell.length_a   1.000
_cell.length_b   1.000
_cell.length_c   1.000
_cell.angle_alpha   90.00
_cell.angle_beta   90.00
_cell.angle_gamma   90.00
#
_symmetry.space_group_name_H-M   'P 1'
#
loop_
_entity.id
_entity.type
_entity.pdbx_description
1 polymer ?
#
loop_
_entity_poly.entity_id
_entity_poly.type
_entity_poly.pdbx_seq_one_letter_code
_entity_poly.pdbx_strand_id
1 'polypeptide(L)'
;MMLSHGSLAWTVVEREGKYAIRFRDFEHPFVKSFGPLPYFYIDPSLRVQATLRRYAEPRTVSVDTVIEGLGYHPESPGVVEFEIEGKTYSLEAYSSGEQLFYVFGDQTNRDATYGAGRFLYSTLPGEDGLTVLDFNKSYSPPCAFNDYSTCPVATPRNRLPIRIEAGEKFDMSFHYSPEH
;
A
#
# COMPACT_ATOMS: atom_id res chain seq x y z
N MET A 1 -13.55 -12.77 15.61
CA MET A 1 -13.31 -14.23 15.69
C MET A 1 -13.26 -14.79 14.27
N MET A 2 -12.24 -15.59 13.95
CA MET A 2 -12.14 -16.28 12.66
C MET A 2 -12.71 -17.70 12.83
N LEU A 3 -13.57 -18.11 11.91
CA LEU A 3 -14.13 -19.46 11.84
C LEU A 3 -13.53 -20.17 10.61
N SER A 4 -13.41 -21.50 10.66
CA SER A 4 -12.86 -22.28 9.56
C SER A 4 -13.46 -23.68 9.48
N HIS A 5 -13.51 -24.25 8.27
CA HIS A 5 -13.91 -25.62 7.99
C HIS A 5 -13.24 -26.09 6.69
N GLY A 6 -12.38 -27.11 6.76
CA GLY A 6 -11.59 -27.56 5.60
C GLY A 6 -10.67 -26.44 5.08
N SER A 7 -10.71 -26.17 3.77
CA SER A 7 -9.98 -25.07 3.12
C SER A 7 -10.62 -23.70 3.32
N LEU A 8 -11.83 -23.64 3.91
CA LEU A 8 -12.62 -22.42 4.01
C LEU A 8 -12.38 -21.73 5.34
N ALA A 9 -12.22 -20.41 5.30
CA ALA A 9 -12.15 -19.57 6.49
C ALA A 9 -12.92 -18.27 6.31
N TRP A 10 -13.56 -17.81 7.38
CA TRP A 10 -14.30 -16.56 7.35
C TRP A 10 -14.23 -15.76 8.65
N THR A 11 -14.32 -14.45 8.47
CA THR A 11 -14.34 -13.47 9.56
C THR A 11 -15.42 -12.44 9.29
N VAL A 12 -16.23 -12.13 10.30
CA VAL A 12 -17.15 -10.98 10.24
C VAL A 12 -16.31 -9.71 10.36
N VAL A 13 -16.47 -8.80 9.41
CA VAL A 13 -15.84 -7.49 9.40
C VAL A 13 -16.93 -6.43 9.55
N GLU A 14 -16.68 -5.46 10.42
CA GLU A 14 -17.50 -4.26 10.55
C GLU A 14 -16.65 -3.07 10.11
N ARG A 15 -17.21 -2.21 9.26
CA ARG A 15 -16.61 -0.92 8.90
C ARG A 15 -17.68 0.13 8.77
N GLU A 16 -17.54 1.23 9.51
CA GLU A 16 -18.49 2.36 9.49
C GLU A 16 -19.96 1.90 9.69
N GLY A 17 -20.18 0.94 10.60
CA GLY A 17 -21.51 0.37 10.90
C GLY A 17 -22.05 -0.62 9.85
N LYS A 18 -21.32 -0.87 8.75
CA LYS A 18 -21.65 -1.88 7.75
C LYS A 18 -20.95 -3.20 8.09
N TYR A 19 -21.70 -4.28 8.08
CA TYR A 19 -21.20 -5.63 8.33
C TYR A 19 -21.03 -6.40 7.02
N ALA A 20 -19.93 -7.14 6.90
CA ALA A 20 -19.67 -8.06 5.82
C ALA A 20 -18.95 -9.32 6.32
N ILE A 21 -18.90 -10.36 5.49
CA ILE A 21 -18.12 -11.56 5.75
C ILE A 21 -16.92 -11.54 4.82
N ARG A 22 -15.71 -11.54 5.38
CA ARG A 22 -14.50 -11.83 4.61
C ARG A 22 -14.33 -13.33 4.55
N PHE A 23 -14.61 -13.91 3.38
CA PHE A 23 -14.50 -15.33 3.12
C PHE A 23 -13.22 -15.64 2.33
N ARG A 24 -12.59 -16.78 2.61
CA ARG A 24 -11.39 -17.26 1.92
C ARG A 24 -11.51 -18.76 1.70
N ASP A 25 -11.09 -19.20 0.52
CA ASP A 25 -10.84 -20.60 0.20
C ASP A 25 -9.35 -20.76 -0.12
N PHE A 26 -8.63 -21.46 0.76
CA PHE A 26 -7.19 -21.67 0.62
C PHE A 26 -6.83 -22.72 -0.45
N GLU A 27 -7.80 -23.46 -0.98
CA GLU A 27 -7.60 -24.44 -2.06
C GLU A 27 -8.23 -24.04 -3.40
N HIS A 28 -8.73 -22.80 -3.49
CA HIS A 28 -9.32 -22.27 -4.73
C HIS A 28 -8.36 -22.47 -5.91
N PRO A 29 -8.82 -22.94 -7.10
CA PRO A 29 -7.94 -23.23 -8.23
C PRO A 29 -6.99 -22.09 -8.61
N PHE A 30 -7.43 -20.84 -8.46
CA PHE A 30 -6.61 -19.64 -8.71
C PHE A 30 -5.39 -19.51 -7.79
N VAL A 31 -5.45 -20.05 -6.56
CA VAL A 31 -4.29 -20.08 -5.65
C VAL A 31 -3.16 -20.91 -6.26
N LYS A 32 -3.51 -21.98 -6.99
CA LYS A 32 -2.54 -22.87 -7.65
C LYS A 32 -1.97 -22.28 -8.94
N SER A 33 -2.65 -21.31 -9.57
CA SER A 33 -2.11 -20.59 -10.73
C SER A 33 -1.19 -19.43 -10.33
N PHE A 34 -1.10 -19.10 -9.04
CA PHE A 34 -0.27 -18.01 -8.57
C PHE A 34 1.21 -18.38 -8.65
N GLY A 35 1.96 -17.57 -9.40
CA GLY A 35 3.38 -17.76 -9.67
C GLY A 35 4.24 -16.66 -9.02
N PRO A 36 5.54 -16.61 -9.33
CA PRO A 36 6.39 -15.52 -8.88
C PRO A 36 5.90 -14.19 -9.46
N LEU A 37 5.76 -13.18 -8.60
CA LEU A 37 5.39 -11.84 -9.03
C LEU A 37 6.53 -11.19 -9.82
N PRO A 38 6.22 -10.36 -10.83
CA PRO A 38 7.22 -9.57 -11.52
C PRO A 38 7.72 -8.42 -10.63
N TYR A 39 9.02 -8.16 -10.66
CA TYR A 39 9.66 -7.04 -9.98
C TYR A 39 10.49 -6.22 -10.97
N PHE A 40 10.70 -4.95 -10.66
CA PHE A 40 11.81 -4.19 -11.25
C PHE A 40 13.15 -4.72 -10.73
N TYR A 41 14.24 -4.44 -11.44
CA TYR A 41 15.57 -4.66 -10.91
C TYR A 41 15.80 -3.76 -9.69
N ILE A 42 16.60 -4.23 -8.73
CA ILE A 42 16.96 -3.43 -7.57
C ILE A 42 17.77 -2.23 -8.02
N ASP A 43 17.31 -1.04 -7.63
CA ASP A 43 17.99 0.22 -7.82
C ASP A 43 18.37 0.81 -6.45
N PRO A 44 19.66 0.77 -6.07
CA PRO A 44 20.13 1.36 -4.81
C PRO A 44 19.88 2.86 -4.69
N SER A 45 19.75 3.60 -5.81
CA SER A 45 19.46 5.03 -5.80
C SER A 45 18.04 5.35 -5.33
N LEU A 46 17.14 4.36 -5.42
CA LEU A 46 15.75 4.43 -4.94
C LEU A 46 15.61 3.93 -3.48
N ARG A 47 16.73 3.76 -2.77
CA ARG A 47 16.77 3.65 -1.31
C ARG A 47 17.24 4.98 -0.72
N VAL A 48 16.29 5.86 -0.44
CA VAL A 48 16.56 7.26 -0.07
C VAL A 48 16.41 7.50 1.42
N GLN A 49 17.25 8.39 1.95
CA GLN A 49 17.05 8.95 3.29
C GLN A 49 15.94 9.99 3.24
N ALA A 50 15.08 9.97 4.25
CA ALA A 50 13.97 10.90 4.39
C ALA A 50 13.93 11.50 5.80
N THR A 51 13.44 12.73 5.93
CA THR A 51 13.25 13.40 7.21
C THR A 51 11.77 13.51 7.53
N LEU A 52 11.33 12.99 8.68
CA LEU A 52 9.95 13.17 9.13
C LEU A 52 9.75 14.59 9.70
N ARG A 53 8.97 15.40 9.00
CA ARG A 53 8.39 16.65 9.50
C ARG A 53 7.11 16.33 10.25
N ARG A 54 7.22 16.23 11.58
CA ARG A 54 6.07 15.95 12.45
C ARG A 54 5.07 17.09 12.42
N TYR A 55 3.79 16.75 12.46
CA TYR A 55 2.76 17.72 12.83
C TYR A 55 2.90 18.08 14.32
N ALA A 56 2.35 19.24 14.71
CA ALA A 56 2.30 19.65 16.12
C ALA A 56 1.59 18.59 16.97
N GLU A 57 0.52 18.02 16.43
CA GLU A 57 -0.17 16.84 16.95
C GLU A 57 -0.48 15.90 15.77
N PRO A 58 -0.47 14.56 15.98
CA PRO A 58 -0.90 13.61 14.96
C PRO A 58 -2.31 13.93 14.46
N ARG A 59 -2.56 13.67 13.18
CA ARG A 59 -3.83 13.99 12.52
C ARG A 59 -4.50 12.72 12.02
N THR A 60 -5.80 12.56 12.23
CA THR A 60 -6.58 11.57 11.49
C THR A 60 -6.73 12.05 10.05
N VAL A 61 -6.25 11.25 9.10
CA VAL A 61 -6.36 11.53 7.66
C VAL A 61 -7.46 10.67 7.09
N SER A 62 -8.31 11.22 6.22
CA SER A 62 -9.27 10.43 5.46
C SER A 62 -8.62 9.97 4.15
N VAL A 63 -8.52 8.66 3.97
CA VAL A 63 -7.98 8.00 2.78
C VAL A 63 -9.10 7.21 2.13
N ASP A 64 -9.40 7.49 0.87
CA ASP A 64 -10.40 6.75 0.12
C ASP A 64 -9.95 5.29 -0.07
N THR A 65 -10.91 4.37 -0.16
CA THR A 65 -10.63 2.98 -0.55
C THR A 65 -11.09 2.71 -1.97
N VAL A 66 -10.72 1.54 -2.51
CA VAL A 66 -11.22 1.07 -3.81
C VAL A 66 -12.74 0.82 -3.83
N ILE A 67 -13.40 0.81 -2.67
CA ILE A 67 -14.86 0.80 -2.57
C ILE A 67 -15.35 2.22 -2.31
N GLU A 68 -16.20 2.71 -3.22
CA GLU A 68 -16.81 4.03 -3.10
C GLU A 68 -17.60 4.18 -1.79
N GLY A 69 -17.40 5.31 -1.10
CA GLY A 69 -18.09 5.62 0.14
C GLY A 69 -17.63 4.80 1.36
N LEU A 70 -16.49 4.11 1.28
CA LEU A 70 -15.82 3.48 2.41
C LEU A 70 -14.47 4.15 2.67
N GLY A 71 -14.34 4.80 3.82
CA GLY A 71 -13.11 5.48 4.23
C GLY A 71 -12.13 4.59 5.01
N TYR A 72 -10.84 4.91 4.89
CA TYR A 72 -9.80 4.46 5.81
C TYR A 72 -9.25 5.69 6.54
N HIS A 73 -9.23 5.66 7.87
CA HIS A 73 -8.93 6.83 8.71
C HIS A 73 -7.66 6.64 9.56
N PRO A 74 -6.46 6.51 8.95
CA PRO A 74 -5.23 6.35 9.71
C PRO A 74 -4.84 7.62 10.46
N GLU A 75 -4.08 7.45 11.54
CA GLU A 75 -3.34 8.56 12.15
C GLU A 75 -2.07 8.83 11.35
N SER A 76 -1.81 10.10 11.06
CA SER A 76 -0.60 10.59 10.41
C SER A 76 0.24 11.37 11.42
N PRO A 77 1.48 10.95 11.69
CA PRO A 77 2.39 11.70 12.54
C PRO A 77 3.02 12.90 11.80
N GLY A 78 2.92 12.96 10.47
CA GLY A 78 3.56 14.00 9.67
C GLY A 78 3.88 13.59 8.24
N VAL A 79 4.74 14.38 7.61
CA VAL A 79 5.15 14.20 6.21
C VAL A 79 6.64 13.90 6.18
N VAL A 80 7.06 12.89 5.42
CA VAL A 80 8.48 12.67 5.14
C VAL A 80 8.90 13.46 3.91
N GLU A 81 10.04 14.14 4.00
CA GLU A 81 10.69 14.84 2.89
C GLU A 81 11.96 14.09 2.49
N PHE A 82 12.18 13.92 1.19
CA PHE A 82 13.35 13.20 0.66
C PHE A 82 13.73 13.76 -0.71
N GLU A 83 14.90 13.37 -1.21
CA GLU A 83 15.37 13.80 -2.52
C GLU A 83 15.61 12.61 -3.45
N ILE A 84 15.24 12.78 -4.71
CA ILE A 84 15.59 11.90 -5.82
C ILE A 84 16.11 12.79 -6.95
N GLU A 85 17.29 12.48 -7.48
CA GLU A 85 17.93 13.24 -8.56
C GLU A 85 18.02 14.76 -8.29
N GLY A 86 18.29 15.13 -7.03
CA GLY A 86 18.42 16.54 -6.60
C GLY A 86 17.10 17.31 -6.55
N LYS A 87 15.95 16.64 -6.66
CA LYS A 87 14.62 17.25 -6.48
C LYS A 87 13.99 16.73 -5.19
N THR A 88 13.41 17.65 -4.42
CA THR A 88 12.70 17.32 -3.19
C THR A 88 11.29 16.83 -3.47
N TYR A 89 10.91 15.74 -2.82
CA TYR A 89 9.58 15.15 -2.83
C TYR A 89 9.12 14.88 -1.40
N SER A 90 7.84 14.58 -1.25
CA SER A 90 7.26 14.26 0.04
C SER A 90 6.17 13.22 -0.03
N LEU A 91 5.98 12.50 1.09
CA LEU A 91 4.88 11.55 1.31
C LEU A 91 4.32 11.74 2.72
N GLU A 92 3.01 11.76 2.85
CA GLU A 92 2.32 11.71 4.13
C GLU A 92 2.42 10.29 4.71
N ALA A 93 2.99 10.20 5.91
CA ALA A 93 3.19 8.94 6.62
C ALA A 93 1.95 8.59 7.44
N TYR A 94 1.67 7.30 7.59
CA TYR A 94 0.63 6.79 8.47
C TYR A 94 1.26 5.92 9.56
N SER A 95 0.78 6.04 10.80
CA SER A 95 1.22 5.22 11.92
C SER A 95 0.81 3.76 11.73
N SER A 96 1.75 2.83 11.86
CA SER A 96 1.48 1.39 11.76
C SER A 96 2.34 0.61 12.75
N GLY A 97 1.93 0.61 14.03
CA GLY A 97 2.70 -0.01 15.10
C GLY A 97 4.10 0.60 15.23
N GLU A 98 5.13 -0.22 15.05
CA GLU A 98 6.55 0.18 15.13
C GLU A 98 7.13 0.63 13.78
N GLN A 99 6.28 0.94 12.81
CA GLN A 99 6.66 1.37 11.46
C GLN A 99 5.83 2.57 11.01
N LEU A 100 6.36 3.27 10.01
CA LEU A 100 5.57 4.18 9.19
C LEU A 100 5.07 3.42 7.96
N PHE A 101 3.83 3.67 7.59
CA PHE A 101 3.16 3.10 6.44
C PHE A 101 2.83 4.19 5.42
N TYR A 102 2.97 3.86 4.14
CA TYR A 102 2.70 4.76 3.04
C TYR A 102 1.84 4.05 2.00
N VAL A 103 0.76 4.72 1.60
CA VAL A 103 0.06 4.41 0.36
C VAL A 103 0.46 5.50 -0.62
N PHE A 104 1.28 5.14 -1.61
CA PHE A 104 1.81 6.11 -2.56
C PHE A 104 1.48 5.71 -3.99
N GLY A 105 1.37 6.73 -4.84
CA GLY A 105 1.26 6.57 -6.28
C GLY A 105 2.39 7.30 -6.99
N ASP A 106 2.65 6.91 -8.22
CA ASP A 106 3.65 7.50 -9.09
C ASP A 106 3.30 7.26 -10.56
N GLN A 107 4.10 7.75 -11.50
CA GLN A 107 3.79 7.65 -12.92
C GLN A 107 3.79 6.20 -13.45
N THR A 108 4.44 5.24 -12.77
CA THR A 108 4.40 3.82 -13.14
C THR A 108 3.02 3.18 -12.93
N ASN A 109 2.14 3.77 -12.12
CA ASN A 109 0.78 3.23 -11.89
C ASN A 109 -0.08 3.25 -13.17
N ARG A 110 0.38 3.93 -14.23
CA ARG A 110 -0.32 4.00 -15.51
C ARG A 110 -0.10 2.78 -16.38
N ASP A 111 1.04 2.09 -16.23
CA ASP A 111 1.50 1.11 -17.22
C ASP A 111 2.29 -0.08 -16.66
N ALA A 112 2.90 0.04 -15.48
CA ALA A 112 3.84 -0.97 -14.98
C ALA A 112 3.54 -1.44 -13.55
N THR A 113 2.85 -0.64 -12.74
CA THR A 113 2.48 -0.97 -11.36
C THR A 113 0.99 -0.75 -11.14
N TYR A 114 0.47 -1.18 -9.99
CA TYR A 114 -0.96 -1.20 -9.76
C TYR A 114 -1.58 0.21 -9.73
N GLY A 115 -2.71 0.39 -10.41
CA GLY A 115 -3.31 1.70 -10.70
C GLY A 115 -3.72 2.51 -9.47
N ALA A 116 -4.11 1.85 -8.38
CA ALA A 116 -4.54 2.53 -7.15
C ALA A 116 -3.37 2.97 -6.25
N GLY A 117 -2.14 2.60 -6.61
CA GLY A 117 -0.93 2.86 -5.83
C GLY A 117 -0.34 1.60 -5.20
N ARG A 118 0.71 1.80 -4.41
CA ARG A 118 1.53 0.76 -3.79
C ARG A 118 1.72 1.02 -2.30
N PHE A 119 2.03 -0.04 -1.58
CA PHE A 119 2.36 0.01 -0.18
C PHE A 119 3.87 0.08 0.01
N LEU A 120 4.30 0.92 0.94
CA LEU A 120 5.68 1.02 1.40
C LEU A 120 5.69 1.15 2.91
N TYR A 121 6.71 0.58 3.55
CA TYR A 121 6.96 0.72 4.97
C TYR A 121 8.37 1.24 5.21
N SER A 122 8.52 2.05 6.24
CA SER A 122 9.81 2.41 6.79
C SER A 122 9.82 2.20 8.30
N THR A 123 11.02 2.14 8.88
CA THR A 123 11.14 2.20 10.35
C THR A 123 10.67 3.56 10.85
N LEU A 124 10.30 3.62 12.13
CA LEU A 124 10.15 4.91 12.81
C LEU A 124 11.47 5.70 12.69
N PRO A 125 11.39 7.04 12.56
CA PRO A 125 12.58 7.86 12.46
C PRO A 125 13.39 7.84 13.76
N GLY A 126 14.71 7.96 13.64
CA GLY A 126 15.62 8.12 14.77
C GLY A 126 15.41 9.44 15.53
N GLU A 127 16.26 9.68 16.54
CA GLU A 127 16.24 10.93 17.32
C GLU A 127 16.49 12.18 16.45
N ASP A 128 17.24 12.01 15.37
CA ASP A 128 17.51 13.01 14.33
C ASP A 128 16.32 13.25 13.38
N GLY A 129 15.23 12.50 13.51
CA GLY A 129 14.07 12.56 12.63
C GLY A 129 14.25 11.85 11.29
N LEU A 130 15.36 11.12 11.10
CA LEU A 130 15.69 10.45 9.85
C LEU A 130 15.10 9.04 9.79
N THR A 131 14.57 8.69 8.61
CA THR A 131 14.16 7.33 8.25
C THR A 131 14.65 7.01 6.85
N VAL A 132 14.46 5.76 6.41
CA VAL A 132 14.83 5.31 5.07
C VAL A 132 13.59 4.83 4.33
N LEU A 133 13.36 5.40 3.16
CA LEU A 133 12.37 4.93 2.19
C LEU A 133 13.09 4.03 1.19
N ASP A 134 12.81 2.74 1.22
CA ASP A 134 13.36 1.77 0.28
C ASP A 134 12.27 1.38 -0.73
N PHE A 135 12.18 2.12 -1.84
CA PHE A 135 11.14 1.88 -2.85
C PHE A 135 11.26 0.51 -3.53
N ASN A 136 12.42 -0.16 -3.43
CA ASN A 136 12.60 -1.54 -3.87
C ASN A 136 11.75 -2.54 -3.07
N LYS A 137 11.29 -2.14 -1.88
CA LYS A 137 10.38 -2.93 -1.04
C LYS A 137 8.93 -2.52 -1.18
N SER A 138 8.61 -1.63 -2.13
CA SER A 138 7.22 -1.31 -2.42
C SER A 138 6.52 -2.49 -3.08
N TYR A 139 5.27 -2.72 -2.68
CA TYR A 139 4.52 -3.90 -3.11
C TYR A 139 3.06 -3.56 -3.41
N SER A 140 2.41 -4.42 -4.18
CA SER A 140 1.03 -4.23 -4.59
C SER A 140 0.07 -4.50 -3.43
N PRO A 141 -0.94 -3.64 -3.21
CA PRO A 141 -1.95 -3.87 -2.19
C PRO A 141 -2.77 -5.14 -2.52
N PRO A 142 -3.41 -5.79 -1.53
CA PRO A 142 -4.22 -6.99 -1.78
C PRO A 142 -5.29 -6.85 -2.88
N CYS A 143 -5.85 -5.66 -3.10
CA CYS A 143 -6.82 -5.41 -4.18
C CYS A 143 -6.21 -5.50 -5.58
N ALA A 144 -4.89 -5.48 -5.71
CA ALA A 144 -4.23 -5.79 -6.98
C ALA A 144 -4.46 -7.23 -7.41
N PHE A 145 -4.82 -8.13 -6.50
CA PHE A 145 -4.94 -9.56 -6.79
C PHE A 145 -6.39 -10.07 -6.76
N ASN A 146 -7.35 -9.28 -6.30
CA ASN A 146 -8.76 -9.65 -6.30
C ASN A 146 -9.71 -8.44 -6.09
N ASP A 147 -10.91 -8.54 -6.64
CA ASP A 147 -11.98 -7.53 -6.52
C ASP A 147 -12.57 -7.37 -5.10
N TYR A 148 -12.35 -8.35 -4.21
CA TYR A 148 -13.00 -8.39 -2.90
C TYR A 148 -12.25 -7.64 -1.80
N SER A 149 -11.04 -7.16 -2.09
CA SER A 149 -10.17 -6.52 -1.10
C SER A 149 -10.38 -5.01 -1.04
N THR A 150 -10.57 -4.49 0.17
CA THR A 150 -10.89 -3.09 0.43
C THR A 150 -9.67 -2.30 0.88
N CYS A 151 -8.79 -1.99 -0.08
CA CYS A 151 -7.53 -1.30 0.17
C CYS A 151 -7.64 0.22 0.03
N PRO A 152 -6.86 0.98 0.82
CA PRO A 152 -6.70 2.41 0.62
C PRO A 152 -6.04 2.73 -0.73
N VAL A 153 -6.42 3.87 -1.30
CA VAL A 153 -5.89 4.42 -2.56
C VAL A 153 -4.91 5.55 -2.23
N ALA A 154 -3.88 5.74 -3.06
CA ALA A 154 -2.95 6.85 -2.90
C ALA A 154 -3.68 8.21 -3.00
N THR A 155 -3.62 8.97 -1.90
CA THR A 155 -4.18 10.33 -1.82
C THR A 155 -3.48 11.26 -2.83
N PRO A 156 -4.10 12.39 -3.23
CA PRO A 156 -3.42 13.35 -4.10
C PRO A 156 -2.06 13.84 -3.58
N ARG A 157 -1.90 13.94 -2.25
CA ARG A 157 -0.61 14.33 -1.62
C ARG A 157 0.45 13.25 -1.73
N ASN A 158 0.05 11.98 -1.78
CA ASN A 158 0.96 10.85 -1.89
C ASN A 158 1.16 10.38 -3.34
N ARG A 159 0.86 11.23 -4.34
CA ARG A 159 1.14 10.96 -5.75
C ARG A 159 2.38 11.71 -6.20
N LEU A 160 3.46 10.97 -6.42
CA LEU A 160 4.72 11.49 -6.91
C LEU A 160 4.61 11.76 -8.42
N PRO A 161 5.05 12.93 -8.92
CA PRO A 161 4.98 13.27 -10.33
C PRO A 161 6.15 12.68 -11.15
N ILE A 162 6.78 11.61 -10.67
CA ILE A 162 7.91 10.91 -11.28
C ILE A 162 7.62 9.43 -11.42
N ARG A 163 8.47 8.69 -12.15
CA ARG A 163 8.41 7.23 -12.23
C ARG A 163 9.29 6.64 -11.13
N ILE A 164 8.75 5.70 -10.35
CA ILE A 164 9.51 4.94 -9.36
C ILE A 164 9.58 3.48 -9.83
N GLU A 165 10.59 3.17 -10.63
CA GLU A 165 10.81 1.85 -11.26
C GLU A 165 11.56 0.89 -10.32
N ALA A 166 11.02 0.70 -9.12
CA ALA A 166 11.53 -0.19 -8.09
C ALA A 166 10.37 -0.93 -7.40
N GLY A 167 10.62 -2.15 -6.90
CA GLY A 167 9.60 -2.96 -6.21
C GLY A 167 8.73 -3.80 -7.15
N GLU A 168 7.55 -4.19 -6.68
CA GLU A 168 6.64 -5.03 -7.43
C GLU A 168 6.06 -4.32 -8.66
N LYS A 169 6.00 -5.08 -9.75
CA LYS A 169 5.23 -4.73 -10.94
C LYS A 169 3.83 -5.32 -10.83
N PHE A 170 2.93 -4.78 -11.64
CA PHE A 170 1.57 -5.28 -11.77
C PHE A 170 1.42 -6.08 -13.05
N ASP A 171 0.75 -7.22 -12.95
CA ASP A 171 0.40 -8.07 -14.08
C ASP A 171 -1.02 -8.60 -13.83
N MET A 172 -1.91 -8.28 -14.78
CA MET A 172 -3.33 -8.62 -14.73
C MET A 172 -3.58 -10.13 -14.64
N SER A 173 -2.63 -10.97 -15.07
CA SER A 173 -2.78 -12.43 -14.97
C SER A 173 -2.82 -12.93 -13.51
N PHE A 174 -2.35 -12.14 -12.55
CA PHE A 174 -2.45 -12.44 -11.11
C PHE A 174 -3.68 -11.82 -10.44
N HIS A 175 -4.56 -11.17 -11.20
CA HIS A 175 -5.77 -10.57 -10.68
C HIS A 175 -6.97 -11.51 -10.81
N TYR A 176 -7.55 -11.94 -9.69
CA TYR A 176 -8.76 -12.74 -9.68
C TYR A 176 -10.02 -11.87 -9.72
N SER A 177 -10.83 -12.05 -10.77
CA SER A 177 -12.17 -11.47 -10.88
C SER A 177 -13.17 -12.58 -11.22
N PRO A 178 -14.34 -12.66 -10.58
CA PRO A 178 -15.34 -13.69 -10.87
C PRO A 178 -16.00 -13.54 -12.25
N GLU A 179 -15.85 -12.39 -12.91
CA GLU A 179 -16.46 -12.10 -14.22
C GLU A 179 -15.59 -12.56 -15.41
N HIS A 180 -14.39 -13.09 -15.15
CA HIS A 180 -13.41 -13.56 -16.14
C HIS A 180 -12.84 -14.93 -15.78
#